data_AF-G8BB42-F1
#
_entry.id   AF-G8BB42-F1
#
_cell.length_a   1.000
_cell.length_b   1.000
_cell.length_c   1.000
_cell.angle_alpha   90.00
_cell.angle_beta   90.00
_cell.angle_gamma   90.00
#
_symmetry.space_group_name_H-M   'P 1'
#
loop_
_entity.id
_entity.type
_entity.pdbx_description
1 polymer ?
#
loop_
_entity_poly.entity_id
_entity_poly.type
_entity_poly.pdbx_seq_one_letter_code
_entity_poly.pdbx_strand_id
1 'polypeptide(L)'
;MADLDAFFKDIREEIAKDVNKKTLLQELENQFDLSLIPYQTTINSWTSISPNQLNGVFQTTNSFEESIRGNVEKFTLSLSQLDCKLSQKERLSNKFIEDSIYVILVNRYFWILATAFGHDTIKVKLITTENESGIIATPQEIFQSLGIKDVNYQLYLLALLKMIDVVVEYTTTTVINQSIGSTTSQSSNYSIALINSKIVAKIQNGFSLLDLKNDILRKRYDSLKYNSQRLNKIVYDLSLRNLVTTEAEVE
;
A
#
# COMPACT_ATOMS: atom_id res chain seq x y z
N MET A 1 36.33 -44.32 15.35
CA MET A 1 36.13 -43.91 13.94
C MET A 1 34.67 -44.08 13.54
N ALA A 2 34.09 -45.29 13.64
CA ALA A 2 32.67 -45.53 13.34
C ALA A 2 31.67 -44.61 14.10
N ASP A 3 31.90 -44.34 15.38
CA ASP A 3 31.02 -43.45 16.18
C ASP A 3 31.12 -41.98 15.76
N LEU A 4 32.28 -41.54 15.28
CA LEU A 4 32.48 -40.17 14.79
C LEU A 4 31.80 -39.98 13.43
N ASP A 5 31.87 -40.99 12.56
CA ASP A 5 31.20 -40.98 11.26
C ASP A 5 29.67 -41.00 11.41
N ALA A 6 29.16 -41.76 12.39
CA ALA A 6 27.73 -41.75 12.75
C ALA A 6 27.27 -40.37 13.24
N PHE A 7 28.03 -39.74 14.15
CA PHE A 7 27.75 -38.40 14.65
C PHE A 7 27.68 -37.34 13.53
N PHE A 8 28.64 -37.33 12.61
CA PHE A 8 28.60 -36.40 11.48
C PHE A 8 27.50 -36.72 10.47
N LYS A 9 27.09 -37.98 10.34
CA LYS A 9 25.94 -38.35 9.51
C LYS A 9 24.64 -37.78 10.11
N ASP A 10 24.46 -37.87 11.42
CA ASP A 10 23.30 -37.33 12.11
C ASP A 10 23.24 -35.80 11.98
N ILE A 11 24.37 -35.10 12.18
CA ILE A 11 24.47 -33.65 11.95
C ILE A 11 24.09 -33.30 10.50
N ARG A 12 24.58 -34.06 9.52
CA ARG A 12 24.27 -33.81 8.11
C ARG A 12 22.77 -33.97 7.83
N GLU A 13 22.13 -34.97 8.43
CA GLU A 13 20.68 -35.17 8.30
C GLU A 13 19.88 -34.05 8.96
N GLU A 14 20.32 -33.54 10.11
CA GLU A 14 19.70 -32.38 10.76
C GLU A 14 19.86 -31.09 9.93
N ILE A 15 21.05 -30.83 9.40
CA ILE A 15 21.30 -29.70 8.48
C ILE A 15 20.40 -29.82 7.23
N ALA A 16 20.27 -31.02 6.66
CA ALA A 16 19.42 -31.23 5.49
C ALA A 16 17.94 -30.95 5.80
N LYS A 17 17.45 -31.34 6.98
CA LYS A 17 16.09 -31.00 7.44
C LYS A 17 15.91 -29.49 7.60
N ASP A 18 16.88 -28.78 8.18
CA ASP A 18 16.82 -27.33 8.35
C ASP A 18 16.86 -26.57 7.02
N VAL A 19 17.68 -27.02 6.06
CA VAL A 19 17.68 -26.48 4.70
C VAL A 19 16.32 -26.68 4.04
N ASN A 20 15.73 -27.88 4.15
CA ASN A 20 14.42 -28.18 3.58
C ASN A 20 13.30 -27.31 4.18
N LYS A 21 13.33 -27.06 5.51
CA LYS A 21 12.40 -26.15 6.18
C LYS A 21 12.51 -24.73 5.63
N LYS A 22 13.73 -24.23 5.44
CA LYS A 22 13.97 -22.90 4.89
C LYS A 22 13.46 -22.78 3.45
N THR A 23 13.66 -23.79 2.61
CA THR A 23 13.13 -23.80 1.24
C THR A 23 11.61 -23.82 1.21
N LEU A 24 10.94 -24.57 2.09
CA LEU A 24 9.47 -24.57 2.19
C LEU A 24 8.92 -23.20 2.60
N LEU A 25 9.57 -22.51 3.55
CA LEU A 25 9.19 -21.14 3.92
C LEU A 25 9.33 -20.17 2.76
N GLN A 26 10.44 -20.26 2.02
CA GLN A 26 10.70 -19.39 0.88
C GLN A 26 9.72 -19.65 -0.26
N GLU A 27 9.37 -20.91 -0.51
CA GLU A 27 8.35 -21.27 -1.49
C GLU A 27 6.99 -20.71 -1.11
N LEU A 28 6.60 -20.83 0.17
CA LEU A 28 5.34 -20.28 0.66
C LEU A 28 5.32 -18.74 0.59
N GLU A 29 6.44 -18.07 0.86
CA GLU A 29 6.62 -16.63 0.65
C GLU A 29 6.42 -16.25 -0.83
N ASN A 30 7.07 -16.96 -1.74
CA ASN A 30 6.95 -16.72 -3.18
C ASN A 30 5.53 -16.95 -3.68
N GLN A 31 4.86 -18.00 -3.23
CA GLN A 31 3.47 -18.28 -3.62
C GLN A 31 2.51 -17.19 -3.16
N PHE A 32 2.73 -16.63 -1.97
CA PHE A 32 1.97 -15.47 -1.51
C PHE A 32 2.26 -14.24 -2.39
N ASP A 33 3.51 -13.93 -2.67
CA ASP A 33 3.90 -12.80 -3.53
C ASP A 33 3.26 -12.94 -4.93
N LEU A 34 3.29 -14.15 -5.52
CA LEU A 34 2.60 -14.47 -6.78
C LEU A 34 1.09 -14.24 -6.72
N SER A 35 0.46 -14.54 -5.57
CA SER A 35 -0.97 -14.30 -5.38
C SER A 35 -1.35 -12.81 -5.38
N LEU A 36 -0.39 -11.92 -5.11
CA LEU A 36 -0.60 -10.48 -5.11
C LEU A 36 -0.36 -9.82 -6.47
N ILE A 37 0.34 -10.47 -7.40
CA ILE A 37 0.68 -9.94 -8.73
C ILE A 37 -0.55 -9.44 -9.51
N PRO A 38 -1.70 -10.15 -9.54
CA PRO A 38 -2.88 -9.67 -10.26
C PRO A 38 -3.33 -8.29 -9.76
N TYR A 39 -3.42 -8.10 -8.44
CA TYR A 39 -3.83 -6.82 -7.84
C TYR A 39 -2.81 -5.71 -8.10
N GLN A 40 -1.51 -6.01 -7.98
CA GLN A 40 -0.45 -5.06 -8.30
C GLN A 40 -0.49 -4.64 -9.77
N THR A 41 -0.75 -5.58 -10.68
CA THR A 41 -0.90 -5.31 -12.11
C THR A 41 -2.10 -4.41 -12.38
N THR A 42 -3.24 -4.68 -11.73
CA THR A 42 -4.43 -3.83 -11.82
C THR A 42 -4.14 -2.42 -11.26
N ILE A 43 -3.49 -2.30 -10.11
CA ILE A 43 -3.08 -1.02 -9.52
C ILE A 43 -2.17 -0.23 -10.46
N ASN A 44 -1.17 -0.89 -11.05
CA ASN A 44 -0.26 -0.25 -12.01
C ASN A 44 -0.98 0.18 -13.28
N SER A 45 -2.06 -0.49 -13.68
CA SER A 45 -2.89 -0.02 -14.79
C SER A 45 -3.60 1.29 -14.43
N TRP A 46 -4.07 1.45 -13.19
CA TRP A 46 -4.75 2.66 -12.73
C TRP A 46 -3.84 3.87 -12.60
N THR A 47 -2.55 3.66 -12.28
CA THR A 47 -1.59 4.77 -12.17
C THR A 47 -1.39 5.53 -13.48
N SER A 48 -1.71 4.90 -14.62
CA SER A 48 -1.62 5.50 -15.95
C SER A 48 -2.91 6.18 -16.41
N ILE A 49 -4.02 6.01 -15.68
CA ILE A 49 -5.35 6.52 -16.05
C ILE A 49 -5.56 7.91 -15.45
N SER A 50 -6.13 8.81 -16.25
CA SER A 50 -6.43 10.17 -15.77
C SER A 50 -7.54 10.15 -14.71
N PRO A 51 -7.48 11.01 -13.67
CA PRO A 51 -8.45 11.02 -12.56
C PRO A 51 -9.91 11.01 -13.00
N ASN A 52 -10.27 11.82 -14.00
CA ASN A 52 -11.62 11.90 -14.56
C ASN A 52 -12.13 10.60 -15.25
N GLN A 53 -11.23 9.70 -15.63
CA GLN A 53 -11.56 8.42 -16.28
C GLN A 53 -11.63 7.26 -15.30
N LEU A 54 -11.22 7.44 -14.04
CA LEU A 54 -11.21 6.37 -13.03
C LEU A 54 -12.60 5.80 -12.75
N ASN A 55 -13.66 6.63 -12.77
CA ASN A 55 -15.03 6.18 -12.48
C ASN A 55 -15.47 5.02 -13.39
N GLY A 56 -15.12 5.05 -14.68
CA GLY A 56 -15.44 3.97 -15.62
C GLY A 56 -14.79 2.62 -15.29
N VAL A 57 -13.69 2.64 -14.53
CA VAL A 57 -12.94 1.43 -14.15
C VAL A 57 -13.48 0.84 -12.84
N PHE A 58 -13.80 1.69 -11.86
CA PHE A 58 -14.28 1.24 -10.55
C PHE A 58 -15.74 0.78 -10.51
N GLN A 59 -16.52 1.01 -11.57
CA GLN A 59 -17.86 0.41 -11.73
C GLN A 59 -17.84 -1.11 -11.96
N THR A 60 -16.71 -1.66 -12.44
CA THR A 60 -16.58 -3.08 -12.81
C THR A 60 -15.60 -3.85 -11.92
N THR A 61 -14.85 -3.17 -11.06
CA THR A 61 -13.83 -3.80 -10.22
C THR A 61 -14.42 -4.21 -8.86
N ASN A 62 -14.49 -5.51 -8.59
CA ASN A 62 -14.85 -6.05 -7.26
C ASN A 62 -13.89 -5.53 -6.18
N SER A 63 -14.37 -5.42 -4.94
CA SER A 63 -13.52 -5.15 -3.79
C SER A 63 -12.42 -6.22 -3.69
N PHE A 64 -11.16 -5.79 -3.62
CA PHE A 64 -10.05 -6.74 -3.45
C PHE A 64 -10.09 -7.43 -2.08
N GLU A 65 -10.81 -6.85 -1.12
CA GLU A 65 -10.84 -7.22 0.29
C GLU A 65 -11.19 -8.70 0.52
N GLU A 66 -12.28 -9.22 -0.08
CA GLU A 66 -12.68 -10.62 0.13
C GLU A 66 -11.63 -11.62 -0.40
N SER A 67 -11.08 -11.34 -1.58
CA SER A 67 -10.08 -12.22 -2.18
C SER A 67 -8.75 -12.17 -1.44
N ILE A 68 -8.32 -10.97 -1.03
CA ILE A 68 -7.10 -10.79 -0.23
C ILE A 68 -7.26 -11.46 1.13
N ARG A 69 -8.42 -11.29 1.79
CA ARG A 69 -8.74 -11.97 3.04
C ARG A 69 -8.64 -13.49 2.87
N GLY A 70 -9.25 -14.05 1.83
CA GLY A 70 -9.16 -15.49 1.53
C GLY A 70 -7.72 -15.96 1.32
N ASN A 71 -6.87 -15.17 0.66
CA ASN A 71 -5.46 -15.46 0.51
C ASN A 71 -4.73 -15.43 1.86
N VAL A 72 -4.91 -14.37 2.67
CA VAL A 72 -4.27 -14.26 3.99
C VAL A 72 -4.66 -15.42 4.89
N GLU A 73 -5.95 -15.79 4.95
CA GLU A 73 -6.43 -16.94 5.72
C GLU A 73 -5.77 -18.24 5.24
N LYS A 74 -5.78 -18.49 3.91
CA LYS A 74 -5.15 -19.67 3.29
C LYS A 74 -3.66 -19.79 3.64
N PHE A 75 -2.89 -18.73 3.42
CA PHE A 75 -1.44 -18.76 3.63
C PHE A 75 -1.06 -18.77 5.11
N THR A 76 -1.86 -18.15 5.98
CA THR A 76 -1.68 -18.24 7.45
C THR A 76 -1.91 -19.66 7.95
N LEU A 77 -2.94 -20.36 7.43
CA LEU A 77 -3.16 -21.78 7.73
C LEU A 77 -1.98 -22.64 7.25
N SER A 78 -1.53 -22.48 6.02
CA SER A 78 -0.36 -23.20 5.50
C SER A 78 0.92 -22.93 6.31
N LEU A 79 1.14 -21.68 6.75
CA LEU A 79 2.29 -21.32 7.59
C LEU A 79 2.23 -21.95 8.98
N SER A 80 1.03 -22.09 9.55
CA SER A 80 0.86 -22.72 10.87
C SER A 80 1.27 -24.20 10.86
N GLN A 81 1.02 -24.90 9.74
CA GLN A 81 1.33 -26.31 9.54
C GLN A 81 2.83 -26.61 9.34
N LEU A 82 3.63 -25.60 8.98
CA LEU A 82 5.07 -25.79 8.79
C LEU A 82 5.80 -25.94 10.13
N ASP A 83 6.73 -26.89 10.22
CA ASP A 83 7.60 -27.07 11.39
C ASP A 83 8.78 -26.07 11.32
N CYS A 84 8.56 -24.85 11.81
CA CYS A 84 9.52 -23.73 11.74
C CYS A 84 9.54 -22.95 13.06
N LYS A 85 10.62 -22.19 13.29
CA LYS A 85 10.77 -21.36 14.49
C LYS A 85 9.67 -20.29 14.55
N LEU A 86 9.20 -19.97 15.75
CA LEU A 86 8.15 -18.96 15.96
C LEU A 86 8.50 -17.62 15.29
N SER A 87 9.74 -17.15 15.45
CA SER A 87 10.21 -15.90 14.85
C SER A 87 10.16 -15.89 13.31
N GLN A 88 10.34 -17.05 12.66
CA GLN A 88 10.24 -17.16 11.20
C GLN A 88 8.77 -17.09 10.76
N LYS A 89 7.87 -17.73 11.51
CA LYS A 89 6.42 -17.65 11.27
C LYS A 89 5.91 -16.22 11.47
N GLU A 90 6.30 -15.56 12.55
CA GLU A 90 5.93 -14.17 12.82
C GLU A 90 6.43 -13.22 11.72
N ARG A 91 7.69 -13.36 11.29
CA ARG A 91 8.24 -12.55 10.19
C ARG A 91 7.38 -12.67 8.93
N LEU A 92 7.02 -13.90 8.56
CA LEU A 92 6.30 -14.14 7.32
C LEU A 92 4.82 -13.74 7.41
N SER A 93 4.18 -14.02 8.54
CA SER A 93 2.82 -13.55 8.84
C SER A 93 2.73 -12.03 8.81
N ASN A 94 3.69 -11.34 9.43
CA ASN A 94 3.77 -9.87 9.40
C ASN A 94 3.92 -9.35 7.96
N LYS A 95 4.75 -9.98 7.13
CA LYS A 95 4.88 -9.63 5.70
C LYS A 95 3.53 -9.79 4.97
N PHE A 96 2.86 -10.93 5.14
CA PHE A 96 1.59 -11.20 4.45
C PHE A 96 0.51 -10.18 4.82
N ILE A 97 0.43 -9.85 6.10
CA ILE A 97 -0.51 -8.85 6.59
C ILE A 97 -0.14 -7.47 6.06
N GLU A 98 1.13 -7.04 6.17
CA GLU A 98 1.59 -5.73 5.71
C GLU A 98 1.34 -5.51 4.21
N ASP A 99 1.69 -6.50 3.37
CA ASP A 99 1.52 -6.39 1.91
C ASP A 99 0.03 -6.44 1.52
N SER A 100 -0.80 -7.17 2.27
CA SER A 100 -2.25 -7.19 2.08
C SER A 100 -2.91 -5.86 2.46
N ILE A 101 -2.52 -5.28 3.60
CA ILE A 101 -2.97 -3.95 4.03
C ILE A 101 -2.60 -2.91 2.96
N TYR A 102 -1.38 -2.99 2.42
CA TYR A 102 -0.93 -2.08 1.37
C TYR A 102 -1.83 -2.14 0.12
N VAL A 103 -2.13 -3.34 -0.38
CA VAL A 103 -3.00 -3.49 -1.57
C VAL A 103 -4.41 -2.96 -1.31
N ILE A 104 -4.98 -3.22 -0.13
CA ILE A 104 -6.30 -2.70 0.27
C ILE A 104 -6.30 -1.17 0.34
N LEU A 105 -5.29 -0.58 0.99
CA LEU A 105 -5.15 0.87 1.10
C LEU A 105 -5.04 1.56 -0.28
N VAL A 106 -4.23 0.99 -1.19
CA VAL A 106 -4.08 1.54 -2.54
C VAL A 106 -5.38 1.40 -3.34
N ASN A 107 -6.05 0.24 -3.26
CA ASN A 107 -7.36 0.06 -3.89
C ASN A 107 -8.37 1.11 -3.41
N ARG A 108 -8.41 1.34 -2.10
CA ARG A 108 -9.31 2.33 -1.50
C ARG A 108 -8.99 3.76 -1.92
N TYR A 109 -7.72 4.12 -1.96
CA TYR A 109 -7.27 5.42 -2.45
C TYR A 109 -7.81 5.70 -3.86
N PHE A 110 -7.64 4.76 -4.80
CA PHE A 110 -8.14 4.94 -6.17
C PHE A 110 -9.67 4.93 -6.26
N TRP A 111 -10.35 4.11 -5.46
CA TRP A 111 -11.81 4.09 -5.41
C TRP A 111 -12.39 5.43 -4.96
N ILE A 112 -11.87 6.01 -3.87
CA ILE A 112 -12.30 7.33 -3.38
C ILE A 112 -12.05 8.41 -4.44
N LEU A 113 -10.87 8.40 -5.09
CA LEU A 113 -10.60 9.35 -6.17
C LEU A 113 -11.56 9.20 -7.35
N ALA A 114 -11.89 7.96 -7.74
CA ALA A 114 -12.84 7.68 -8.81
C ALA A 114 -14.22 8.28 -8.53
N THR A 115 -14.67 8.22 -7.27
CA THR A 115 -15.93 8.84 -6.83
C THR A 115 -15.83 10.36 -6.79
N ALA A 116 -14.73 10.92 -6.28
CA ALA A 116 -14.58 12.35 -6.07
C ALA A 116 -14.44 13.14 -7.39
N PHE A 117 -13.75 12.59 -8.38
CA PHE A 117 -13.58 13.24 -9.69
C PHE A 117 -14.82 13.11 -10.61
N GLY A 118 -15.89 12.45 -10.15
CA GLY A 118 -17.18 12.40 -10.85
C GLY A 118 -18.07 13.64 -10.64
N HIS A 119 -17.68 14.57 -9.77
CA HIS A 119 -18.46 15.74 -9.38
C HIS A 119 -17.76 17.06 -9.75
N ASP A 120 -18.52 18.16 -9.90
CA ASP A 120 -17.98 19.48 -10.28
C ASP A 120 -17.00 20.06 -9.23
N THR A 121 -17.23 19.79 -7.95
CA THR A 121 -16.31 20.12 -6.86
C THR A 121 -15.66 18.86 -6.33
N ILE A 122 -14.33 18.81 -6.32
CA ILE A 122 -13.60 17.62 -5.87
C ILE A 122 -13.45 17.70 -4.34
N LYS A 123 -14.26 16.91 -3.63
CA LYS A 123 -14.19 16.77 -2.18
C LYS A 123 -13.74 15.38 -1.81
N VAL A 124 -12.72 15.29 -0.97
CA VAL A 124 -12.14 14.02 -0.54
C VAL A 124 -11.98 14.00 0.96
N LYS A 125 -12.53 12.96 1.60
CA LYS A 125 -12.30 12.71 3.03
C LYS A 125 -10.97 12.00 3.23
N LEU A 126 -10.13 12.51 4.13
CA LEU A 126 -8.83 11.89 4.38
C LEU A 126 -8.94 10.57 5.15
N ILE A 127 -9.70 10.54 6.24
CA ILE A 127 -9.82 9.37 7.13
C ILE A 127 -11.29 8.93 7.17
N THR A 128 -11.55 7.62 7.24
CA THR A 128 -12.90 7.09 7.45
C THR A 128 -13.55 7.68 8.70
N THR A 129 -14.81 8.03 8.58
CA THR A 129 -15.69 8.36 9.70
C THR A 129 -16.87 7.39 9.72
N GLU A 130 -17.69 7.41 10.78
CA GLU A 130 -18.84 6.51 10.92
C GLU A 130 -19.82 6.59 9.72
N ASN A 131 -19.90 7.76 9.07
CA ASN A 131 -20.87 8.02 8.00
C ASN A 131 -20.25 7.97 6.59
N GLU A 132 -18.93 8.14 6.45
CA GLU A 132 -18.27 8.33 5.16
C GLU A 132 -16.90 7.65 5.09
N SER A 133 -16.67 6.93 3.99
CA SER A 133 -15.38 6.32 3.66
C SER A 133 -14.36 7.39 3.25
N GLY A 134 -13.16 7.35 3.85
CA GLY A 134 -12.04 8.21 3.47
C GLY A 134 -10.96 7.48 2.68
N ILE A 135 -9.96 8.21 2.19
CA ILE A 135 -8.78 7.61 1.54
C ILE A 135 -8.09 6.62 2.48
N ILE A 136 -7.87 7.03 3.71
CA ILE A 136 -7.17 6.25 4.73
C ILE A 136 -8.22 5.52 5.57
N ALA A 137 -8.27 4.20 5.42
CA ALA A 137 -9.07 3.35 6.30
C ALA A 137 -8.46 3.30 7.70
N THR A 138 -9.31 3.19 8.72
CA THR A 138 -8.81 3.08 10.10
C THR A 138 -8.12 1.72 10.31
N PRO A 139 -7.18 1.59 11.26
CA PRO A 139 -6.57 0.29 11.55
C PRO A 139 -7.62 -0.77 11.89
N GLN A 140 -8.63 -0.43 12.70
CA GLN A 140 -9.69 -1.37 13.08
C GLN A 140 -10.47 -1.88 11.86
N GLU A 141 -10.85 -0.98 10.95
CA GLU A 141 -11.54 -1.31 9.71
C GLU A 141 -10.74 -2.28 8.83
N ILE A 142 -9.44 -2.04 8.64
CA ILE A 142 -8.62 -2.91 7.78
C ILE A 142 -8.37 -4.28 8.43
N PHE A 143 -8.03 -4.31 9.71
CA PHE A 143 -7.79 -5.59 10.38
C PHE A 143 -9.08 -6.44 10.44
N GLN A 144 -10.24 -5.78 10.60
CA GLN A 144 -11.54 -6.44 10.50
C GLN A 144 -11.81 -6.97 9.08
N SER A 145 -11.50 -6.21 8.03
CA SER A 145 -11.67 -6.68 6.64
C SER A 145 -10.76 -7.87 6.30
N LEU A 146 -9.60 -7.97 6.95
CA LEU A 146 -8.70 -9.13 6.86
C LEU A 146 -9.08 -10.30 7.79
N GLY A 147 -10.10 -10.16 8.64
CA GLY A 147 -10.50 -11.20 9.58
C GLY A 147 -9.56 -11.39 10.78
N ILE A 148 -8.70 -10.41 11.07
CA ILE A 148 -7.69 -10.46 12.14
C ILE A 148 -8.19 -9.65 13.34
N LYS A 149 -8.17 -10.26 14.52
CA LYS A 149 -8.65 -9.62 15.76
C LYS A 149 -7.65 -8.64 16.35
N ASP A 150 -6.36 -9.00 16.33
CA ASP A 150 -5.31 -8.21 16.97
C ASP A 150 -4.76 -7.16 16.00
N VAL A 151 -4.95 -5.89 16.36
CA VAL A 151 -4.49 -4.77 15.54
C VAL A 151 -3.00 -4.55 15.77
N ASN A 152 -2.21 -4.72 14.71
CA ASN A 152 -0.79 -4.38 14.72
C ASN A 152 -0.56 -3.04 14.01
N TYR A 153 -0.46 -1.97 14.79
CA TYR A 153 -0.24 -0.61 14.28
C TYR A 153 1.06 -0.46 13.48
N GLN A 154 2.11 -1.23 13.80
CA GLN A 154 3.37 -1.13 13.07
C GLN A 154 3.21 -1.56 11.60
N LEU A 155 2.52 -2.68 11.36
CA LEU A 155 2.27 -3.18 10.00
C LEU A 155 1.40 -2.22 9.21
N TYR A 156 0.36 -1.69 9.86
CA TYR A 156 -0.50 -0.67 9.26
C TYR A 156 0.29 0.58 8.84
N LEU A 157 1.14 1.12 9.72
CA LEU A 157 1.91 2.32 9.43
C LEU A 157 2.96 2.08 8.34
N LEU A 158 3.58 0.90 8.29
CA LEU A 158 4.49 0.52 7.20
C LEU A 158 3.77 0.47 5.85
N ALA A 159 2.59 -0.18 5.81
CA ALA A 159 1.77 -0.25 4.62
C ALA A 159 1.27 1.13 4.17
N LEU A 160 0.92 2.00 5.11
CA LEU A 160 0.54 3.39 4.83
C LEU A 160 1.70 4.19 4.21
N LEU A 161 2.92 4.01 4.72
CA LEU A 161 4.11 4.63 4.12
C LEU A 161 4.36 4.10 2.69
N LYS A 162 4.22 2.79 2.45
CA LYS A 162 4.32 2.20 1.10
C LYS A 162 3.28 2.78 0.13
N MET A 163 2.04 3.01 0.58
CA MET A 163 0.98 3.60 -0.24
C MET A 163 1.36 5.00 -0.76
N ILE A 164 2.09 5.79 0.04
CA ILE A 164 2.48 7.16 -0.33
C ILE A 164 3.36 7.18 -1.60
N ASP A 165 4.18 6.16 -1.81
CA ASP A 165 5.00 6.07 -3.01
C ASP A 165 4.13 5.99 -4.27
N VAL A 166 3.03 5.22 -4.23
CA VAL A 166 2.02 5.15 -5.30
C VAL A 166 1.30 6.48 -5.50
N VAL A 167 0.96 7.18 -4.41
CA VAL A 167 0.32 8.50 -4.48
C VAL A 167 1.20 9.51 -5.22
N VAL A 168 2.51 9.51 -4.93
CA VAL A 168 3.50 10.41 -5.57
C VAL A 168 3.74 10.03 -7.03
N GLU A 169 3.87 8.74 -7.30
CA GLU A 169 3.99 8.22 -8.66
C GLU A 169 2.78 8.60 -9.50
N TYR A 170 1.57 8.37 -8.99
CA TYR A 170 0.33 8.71 -9.67
C TYR A 170 0.22 10.18 -10.01
N THR A 171 0.55 11.07 -9.07
CA THR A 171 0.59 12.52 -9.34
C THR A 171 1.56 12.85 -10.46
N THR A 172 2.77 12.28 -10.41
CA THR A 172 3.80 12.55 -11.41
C THR A 172 3.34 12.08 -12.80
N THR A 173 2.90 10.83 -12.90
CA THR A 173 2.45 10.22 -14.16
C THR A 173 1.26 10.99 -14.74
N THR A 174 0.30 11.37 -13.90
CA THR A 174 -0.85 12.19 -14.32
C THR A 174 -0.39 13.53 -14.90
N VAL A 175 0.48 14.26 -14.20
CA VAL A 175 0.96 15.58 -14.66
C VAL A 175 1.74 15.45 -15.97
N ILE A 176 2.58 14.42 -16.12
CA ILE A 176 3.33 14.16 -17.35
C ILE A 176 2.36 13.87 -18.51
N ASN A 177 1.42 12.95 -18.31
CA ASN A 177 0.45 12.56 -19.35
C ASN A 177 -0.41 13.74 -19.79
N GLN A 178 -0.87 14.57 -18.84
CA GLN A 178 -1.65 15.77 -19.13
C GLN A 178 -0.82 16.86 -19.82
N SER A 179 0.49 16.94 -19.56
CA SER A 179 1.39 17.91 -20.19
C SER A 179 1.75 17.54 -21.63
N ILE A 180 1.86 16.24 -21.93
CA ILE A 180 2.19 15.73 -23.27
C ILE A 180 0.95 15.68 -24.17
N GLY A 181 -0.21 15.35 -23.61
CA GLY A 181 -1.48 15.42 -24.31
C GLY A 181 -1.78 16.88 -24.68
N SER A 182 -1.72 17.21 -25.96
CA SER A 182 -1.91 18.54 -26.56
C SER A 182 -3.30 19.13 -26.31
N THR A 183 -3.64 19.37 -25.05
CA THR A 183 -4.87 20.03 -24.61
C THR A 183 -4.47 21.38 -24.03
N THR A 184 -4.78 22.43 -24.78
CA THR A 184 -4.32 23.80 -24.55
C THR A 184 -5.05 24.50 -23.40
N SER A 185 -5.73 23.81 -22.49
CA SER A 185 -6.61 24.45 -21.52
C SER A 185 -6.87 23.58 -20.29
N GLN A 186 -6.50 24.11 -19.11
CA GLN A 186 -7.17 23.90 -17.81
C GLN A 186 -7.89 22.55 -17.64
N SER A 187 -7.14 21.51 -17.27
CA SER A 187 -7.66 20.17 -16.99
C SER A 187 -7.94 20.01 -15.49
N SER A 188 -9.15 19.57 -15.13
CA SER A 188 -9.49 19.28 -13.73
C SER A 188 -8.59 18.21 -13.11
N ASN A 189 -7.94 17.39 -13.94
CA ASN A 189 -6.98 16.37 -13.53
C ASN A 189 -5.77 16.95 -12.78
N TYR A 190 -5.35 18.19 -13.06
CA TYR A 190 -4.21 18.81 -12.33
C TYR A 190 -4.50 19.00 -10.84
N SER A 191 -5.78 19.03 -10.45
CA SER A 191 -6.22 19.14 -9.05
C SER A 191 -5.76 17.96 -8.20
N ILE A 192 -5.43 16.81 -8.80
CA ILE A 192 -4.87 15.66 -8.08
C ILE A 192 -3.57 16.02 -7.37
N ALA A 193 -2.75 16.91 -7.94
CA ALA A 193 -1.50 17.32 -7.32
C ALA A 193 -1.74 18.07 -6.00
N LEU A 194 -2.77 18.92 -5.96
CA LEU A 194 -3.15 19.64 -4.75
C LEU A 194 -3.71 18.69 -3.69
N ILE A 195 -4.57 17.76 -4.09
CA ILE A 195 -5.16 16.73 -3.22
C ILE A 195 -4.05 15.88 -2.59
N ASN A 196 -3.18 15.32 -3.43
CA ASN A 196 -2.11 14.42 -2.97
C ASN A 196 -1.06 15.14 -2.12
N SER A 197 -0.71 16.39 -2.45
CA SER A 197 0.16 17.21 -1.59
C SER A 197 -0.45 17.41 -0.21
N LYS A 198 -1.75 17.76 -0.11
CA LYS A 198 -2.45 17.90 1.17
C LYS A 198 -2.52 16.59 1.95
N ILE A 199 -2.82 15.47 1.29
CA ILE A 199 -2.84 14.12 1.89
C ILE A 199 -1.48 13.80 2.51
N VAL A 200 -0.41 13.89 1.72
CA VAL A 200 0.94 13.55 2.16
C VAL A 200 1.41 14.46 3.29
N ALA A 201 1.08 15.76 3.24
CA ALA A 201 1.38 16.70 4.32
C ALA A 201 0.64 16.36 5.62
N LYS A 202 -0.67 16.05 5.55
CA LYS A 202 -1.46 15.62 6.73
C LYS A 202 -0.91 14.32 7.31
N ILE A 203 -0.56 13.34 6.48
CA ILE A 203 0.08 12.09 6.93
C ILE A 203 1.42 12.39 7.59
N GLN A 204 2.28 13.19 6.98
CA GLN A 204 3.59 13.55 7.54
C GLN A 204 3.47 14.21 8.92
N ASN A 205 2.50 15.11 9.09
CA ASN A 205 2.18 15.71 10.40
C ASN A 205 1.70 14.65 11.39
N GLY A 206 0.82 13.72 10.96
CA GLY A 206 0.38 12.59 11.78
C GLY A 206 1.54 11.72 12.27
N PHE A 207 2.46 11.34 11.40
CA PHE A 207 3.66 10.57 11.77
C PHE A 207 4.59 11.34 12.72
N SER A 208 4.66 12.66 12.60
CA SER A 208 5.45 13.50 13.52
C SER A 208 4.90 13.48 14.95
N LEU A 209 3.60 13.23 15.13
CA LEU A 209 2.96 13.13 16.45
C LEU A 209 3.22 11.78 17.16
N LEU A 210 3.64 10.75 16.42
CA LEU A 210 3.75 9.38 16.95
C LEU A 210 5.02 9.09 17.76
N ASP A 211 5.93 10.06 17.90
CA ASP A 211 7.24 9.94 18.59
C ASP A 211 7.89 8.56 18.38
N LEU A 212 8.16 8.22 17.12
CA LEU A 212 8.51 6.87 16.70
C LEU A 212 9.82 6.39 17.33
N LYS A 213 9.71 5.39 18.21
CA LYS A 213 10.85 4.67 18.80
C LYS A 213 11.36 3.50 17.94
N ASN A 214 10.60 3.11 16.92
CA ASN A 214 10.93 1.98 16.06
C ASN A 214 11.86 2.41 14.91
N ASP A 215 13.06 1.84 14.86
CA ASP A 215 14.09 2.17 13.88
C ASP A 215 13.68 1.88 12.43
N ILE A 216 12.93 0.80 12.19
CA ILE A 216 12.46 0.44 10.84
C ILE A 216 11.44 1.46 10.34
N LEU A 217 10.47 1.82 11.19
CA LEU A 217 9.45 2.79 10.84
C LEU A 217 10.07 4.18 10.61
N ARG A 218 11.04 4.55 11.45
CA ARG A 218 11.77 5.81 11.35
C ARG A 218 12.53 5.91 10.02
N LYS A 219 13.27 4.87 9.63
CA LYS A 219 13.99 4.82 8.34
C LYS A 219 13.06 4.99 7.14
N ARG A 220 11.87 4.36 7.17
CA ARG A 220 10.86 4.50 6.12
C ARG A 220 10.16 5.86 6.17
N TYR A 221 9.96 6.43 7.35
CA TYR A 221 9.39 7.76 7.51
C TYR A 221 10.36 8.86 7.02
N ASP A 222 11.67 8.68 7.19
CA ASP A 222 12.67 9.66 6.73
C ASP A 222 12.59 9.90 5.20
N SER A 223 12.16 8.91 4.41
CA SER A 223 11.95 9.10 2.97
C SER A 223 10.72 9.94 2.63
N LEU A 224 9.73 10.04 3.54
CA LEU A 224 8.49 10.80 3.35
C LEU A 224 8.75 12.29 3.11
N LYS A 225 9.81 12.85 3.72
CA LYS A 225 10.23 14.23 3.51
C LYS A 225 10.50 14.52 2.02
N TYR A 226 11.15 13.60 1.32
CA TYR A 226 11.47 13.77 -0.11
C TYR A 226 10.21 13.67 -0.98
N ASN A 227 9.29 12.74 -0.64
CA ASN A 227 7.99 12.62 -1.29
C ASN A 227 7.15 13.90 -1.16
N SER A 228 7.08 14.46 0.06
CA SER A 228 6.41 15.72 0.35
C SER A 228 7.03 16.90 -0.43
N GLN A 229 8.36 17.02 -0.43
CA GLN A 229 9.06 18.05 -1.21
C GLN A 229 8.80 17.93 -2.71
N ARG A 230 8.76 16.72 -3.26
CA ARG A 230 8.46 16.48 -4.67
C ARG A 230 7.05 16.93 -5.04
N LEU A 231 6.05 16.55 -4.25
CA LEU A 231 4.67 16.99 -4.48
C LEU A 231 4.52 18.51 -4.38
N ASN A 232 5.16 19.15 -3.40
CA ASN A 232 5.12 20.60 -3.25
C ASN A 232 5.73 21.32 -4.46
N LYS A 233 6.83 20.80 -5.03
CA LYS A 233 7.41 21.33 -6.28
C LYS A 233 6.43 21.22 -7.45
N ILE A 234 5.78 20.07 -7.60
CA ILE A 234 4.78 19.86 -8.66
C ILE A 234 3.63 20.86 -8.51
N VAL A 235 3.07 21.00 -7.31
CA VAL A 235 1.98 21.96 -7.04
C VAL A 235 2.43 23.40 -7.33
N TYR A 236 3.65 23.76 -6.92
CA TYR A 236 4.21 25.09 -7.21
C TYR A 236 4.31 25.35 -8.72
N ASP A 237 4.86 24.41 -9.49
CA ASP A 237 5.01 24.54 -10.95
C ASP A 237 3.67 24.64 -11.67
N LEU A 238 2.64 23.90 -11.21
CA LEU A 238 1.29 23.98 -11.77
C LEU A 238 0.59 25.29 -11.40
N SER A 239 0.78 25.75 -10.17
CA SER A 239 0.19 27.00 -9.66
C SER A 239 0.78 28.22 -10.37
N LEU A 240 2.10 28.25 -10.57
CA LEU A 240 2.79 29.33 -11.29
C LEU A 240 2.32 29.46 -12.75
N ARG A 241 1.82 28.37 -13.34
CA ARG A 241 1.26 28.33 -14.70
C ARG A 241 -0.27 28.48 -14.73
N ASN A 242 -0.93 28.67 -13.60
CA ASN A 242 -2.39 28.73 -13.47
C ASN A 242 -3.11 27.51 -14.10
N LEU A 243 -2.53 26.31 -13.95
CA LEU A 243 -3.07 25.07 -14.52
C LEU A 243 -4.09 24.37 -13.62
N VAL A 244 -4.11 24.69 -12.32
CA VAL A 244 -5.08 24.17 -11.36
C VAL A 244 -6.28 25.10 -11.36
N THR A 245 -7.41 24.65 -11.89
CA THR A 245 -8.62 25.47 -12.05
C THR A 245 -9.84 24.95 -11.32
N THR A 246 -9.78 23.74 -10.79
CA THR A 246 -10.85 23.16 -9.98
C THR A 246 -10.46 23.26 -8.51
N GLU A 247 -11.35 23.79 -7.69
CA GLU A 247 -11.17 23.79 -6.25
C GLU A 247 -11.25 22.35 -5.72
N ALA A 248 -10.23 21.96 -4.95
CA ALA A 248 -10.14 20.64 -4.35
C ALA A 248 -9.96 20.74 -2.83
N GLU A 249 -10.92 20.18 -2.11
CA GLU A 249 -10.97 20.15 -0.65
C GLU A 249 -10.61 18.77 -0.12
N VAL A 250 -9.68 18.73 0.83
CA VAL A 250 -9.31 17.51 1.56
C VAL A 250 -9.69 17.72 3.01
N GLU A 251 -10.79 17.10 3.42
CA GLU A 251 -11.33 17.16 4.78
C GLU A 251 -10.67 16.12 5.69
#